data_AF-A0A3A9EJD1-F1
#
_entry.id   AF-A0A3A9EJD1-F1
#
_cell.length_a   1.000
_cell.length_b   1.000
_cell.length_c   1.000
_cell.angle_alpha   90.00
_cell.angle_beta   90.00
_cell.angle_gamma   90.00
#
_symmetry.space_group_name_H-M   'P 1'
#
loop_
_entity.id
_entity.type
_entity.pdbx_description
1 polymer ?
#
loop_
_entity_poly.entity_id
_entity_poly.type
_entity_poly.pdbx_seq_one_letter_code
_entity_poly.pdbx_strand_id
1 'polypeptide(L)'
;MNAAAYIFYALGLGLMLLGAVELIRCFSFWLHNGHRAQKGGPPGQMMLVIAPRGPEDCESLVRAGGERVEWMALRPSCRLVCLDDGNPETEEILERLSARYRDLERKKPEELPGLLAGLSGKRV
;
A
#
# COMPACT_ATOMS: atom_id res chain seq x y z
N MET A 1 2.68 -12.34 56.10
CA MET A 1 2.65 -12.31 54.63
C MET A 1 4.08 -12.14 54.16
N ASN A 2 4.65 -13.12 53.43
CA ASN A 2 6.10 -13.24 53.25
C ASN A 2 6.61 -12.27 52.17
N ALA A 3 7.77 -11.64 52.40
CA ALA A 3 8.41 -10.72 51.44
C ALA A 3 8.56 -11.35 50.04
N ALA A 4 8.85 -12.66 49.98
CA ALA A 4 8.89 -13.43 48.75
C ALA A 4 7.57 -13.39 47.97
N ALA A 5 6.41 -13.44 48.63
CA ALA A 5 5.12 -13.40 47.96
C ALA A 5 4.89 -12.05 47.26
N TYR A 6 5.26 -10.93 47.90
CA TYR A 6 5.16 -9.60 47.28
C TYR A 6 6.03 -9.47 46.03
N ILE A 7 7.23 -10.05 46.04
CA ILE A 7 8.12 -10.06 44.88
C ILE A 7 7.48 -10.83 43.71
N PHE A 8 6.90 -12.00 43.98
CA PHE A 8 6.19 -12.77 42.95
C PHE A 8 4.97 -12.04 42.39
N TYR A 9 4.17 -11.38 43.24
CA TYR A 9 3.03 -10.58 42.76
C TYR A 9 3.46 -9.38 41.94
N ALA A 10 4.51 -8.66 42.36
CA ALA A 10 5.04 -7.52 41.62
C ALA A 10 5.59 -7.94 40.24
N LEU A 11 6.35 -9.04 40.19
CA LEU A 11 6.88 -9.60 38.95
C LEU A 11 5.76 -10.04 38.00
N GLY A 12 4.77 -10.77 38.53
CA GLY A 12 3.61 -11.23 37.75
C GLY A 12 2.81 -10.08 37.17
N LEU A 13 2.54 -9.05 37.96
CA LEU A 13 1.87 -7.83 37.49
C LEU A 13 2.67 -7.13 36.39
N GLY A 14 4.00 -7.02 36.54
CA GLY A 14 4.88 -6.42 35.54
C GLY A 14 4.86 -7.17 34.22
N LEU A 15 4.94 -8.51 34.24
CA LEU A 15 4.84 -9.34 33.04
C LEU A 15 3.47 -9.25 32.38
N MET A 16 2.40 -9.15 33.17
CA MET A 16 1.04 -9.02 32.65
C MET A 16 0.83 -7.68 31.92
N LEU A 17 1.36 -6.59 32.49
CA LEU A 17 1.34 -5.27 31.85
C LEU A 17 2.16 -5.26 30.57
N LEU A 18 3.38 -5.81 30.60
CA LEU A 18 4.24 -5.90 29.42
C LEU A 18 3.56 -6.72 28.31
N GLY A 19 2.98 -7.87 28.65
CA GLY A 19 2.22 -8.69 27.71
C GLY A 19 1.02 -7.96 27.12
N ALA A 20 0.27 -7.21 27.93
CA ALA A 20 -0.86 -6.42 27.48
C ALA A 20 -0.46 -5.31 26.50
N VAL A 21 0.65 -4.59 26.77
CA VAL A 21 1.18 -3.56 25.86
C VAL A 21 1.52 -4.18 24.50
N GLU A 22 2.20 -5.32 24.49
CA GLU A 22 2.61 -5.99 23.25
C GLU A 22 1.42 -6.55 22.47
N LEU A 23 0.39 -7.03 23.18
CA LEU A 23 -0.86 -7.47 22.59
C LEU A 23 -1.60 -6.30 21.93
N ILE A 24 -1.66 -5.14 22.59
CA ILE A 24 -2.23 -3.90 22.02
C ILE A 24 -1.42 -3.44 20.81
N ARG A 25 -0.08 -3.49 20.87
CA ARG A 25 0.80 -3.11 19.76
C ARG A 25 0.59 -4.01 18.55
N CYS A 26 0.48 -5.32 18.77
CA CYS A 26 0.22 -6.30 17.73
C CYS A 26 -1.18 -6.14 17.14
N PHE A 27 -2.19 -5.93 17.99
CA PHE A 27 -3.57 -5.70 17.57
C PHE A 27 -3.72 -4.38 16.79
N SER A 28 -3.11 -3.31 17.27
CA SER A 28 -3.02 -2.02 16.58
C SER A 28 -2.31 -2.16 15.24
N PHE A 29 -1.17 -2.86 15.21
CA PHE A 29 -0.48 -3.16 13.95
C PHE A 29 -1.38 -3.93 12.99
N TRP A 30 -2.13 -4.93 13.45
CA TRP A 30 -3.02 -5.70 12.58
C TRP A 30 -4.20 -4.87 12.06
N LEU A 31 -4.80 -4.04 12.91
CA LEU A 31 -5.84 -3.08 12.51
C LEU A 31 -5.32 -2.05 11.50
N HIS A 32 -4.09 -1.56 11.71
CA HIS A 32 -3.55 -0.49 10.88
C HIS A 32 -2.85 -1.00 9.60
N ASN A 33 -2.19 -2.16 9.64
CA ASN A 33 -1.44 -2.71 8.52
C ASN A 33 -2.12 -3.90 7.82
N GLY A 34 -3.24 -4.42 8.34
CA GLY A 34 -3.99 -5.51 7.72
C GLY A 34 -4.47 -5.22 6.28
N HIS A 35 -4.48 -3.94 5.88
CA HIS A 35 -4.85 -3.52 4.53
C HIS A 35 -3.67 -3.35 3.55
N ARG A 36 -2.40 -3.31 4.03
CA ARG A 36 -1.24 -3.48 3.13
C ARG A 36 -1.11 -4.91 2.60
N ALA A 37 -1.79 -5.87 3.25
CA ALA A 37 -1.75 -7.29 2.93
C ALA A 37 -2.90 -7.76 2.02
N GLN A 38 -3.85 -6.90 1.64
CA GLN A 38 -4.90 -7.30 0.71
C GLN A 38 -4.39 -7.31 -0.74
N LYS A 39 -3.71 -8.41 -1.11
CA LYS A 39 -3.80 -8.95 -2.46
C LYS A 39 -5.29 -9.13 -2.78
N GLY A 40 -5.87 -8.26 -3.60
CA GLY A 40 -7.26 -8.38 -4.06
C GLY A 40 -8.33 -7.71 -3.19
N GLY A 41 -7.95 -6.74 -2.35
CA GLY A 41 -8.93 -5.83 -1.72
C GLY A 41 -9.69 -5.01 -2.76
N PRO A 42 -10.91 -4.52 -2.46
CA PRO A 42 -11.65 -3.69 -3.41
C PRO A 42 -10.75 -2.52 -3.83
N PRO A 43 -10.60 -2.26 -5.14
CA PRO A 43 -9.66 -1.26 -5.64
C PRO A 43 -9.91 0.06 -4.94
N GLY A 44 -8.85 0.69 -4.45
CA GLY A 44 -8.94 2.03 -3.88
C GLY A 44 -9.71 2.95 -4.81
N GLN A 45 -10.59 3.76 -4.25
CA GLN A 45 -11.40 4.73 -5.01
C GLN A 45 -10.54 5.80 -5.69
N MET A 46 -9.27 5.90 -5.33
CA MET A 46 -8.32 6.85 -5.90
C MET A 46 -7.28 6.14 -6.74
N MET A 47 -7.01 6.68 -7.93
CA MET A 47 -5.94 6.26 -8.83
C MET A 47 -5.04 7.45 -9.16
N LEU A 48 -3.73 7.25 -9.07
CA LEU A 48 -2.74 8.16 -9.61
C LEU A 48 -2.34 7.66 -10.99
N VAL A 49 -2.72 8.41 -12.03
CA VAL A 49 -2.39 8.08 -13.41
C VAL A 49 -1.14 8.83 -13.83
N ILE A 50 -0.17 8.11 -14.37
CA ILE A 50 1.01 8.67 -15.02
C ILE A 50 0.98 8.29 -16.51
N ALA A 51 1.39 9.23 -17.35
CA ALA A 51 1.42 9.09 -18.79
C ALA A 51 2.80 9.50 -19.30
N PRO A 52 3.79 8.59 -19.25
CA PRO A 52 5.10 8.85 -19.83
C PRO A 52 4.99 9.11 -21.32
N ARG A 53 5.89 9.96 -21.84
CA ARG A 53 5.97 10.24 -23.28
C ARG A 53 6.84 9.23 -24.02
N GLY A 54 7.66 8.49 -23.29
CA GLY A 54 8.48 7.42 -23.82
C GLY A 54 9.32 6.75 -22.72
N PRO A 55 10.34 5.98 -23.10
CA PRO A 55 11.17 5.23 -22.15
C PRO A 55 12.04 6.16 -21.28
N GLU A 56 12.42 7.31 -21.82
CA GLU A 56 13.30 8.31 -21.18
C GLU A 56 12.73 8.82 -19.85
N ASP A 57 11.41 9.06 -19.80
CA ASP A 57 10.72 9.64 -18.65
C ASP A 57 9.93 8.61 -17.84
N CYS A 58 9.63 7.44 -18.42
CA CYS A 58 8.89 6.35 -17.79
C CYS A 58 9.42 6.00 -16.40
N GLU A 59 10.70 5.64 -16.27
CA GLU A 59 11.25 5.21 -15.00
C GLU A 59 11.14 6.31 -13.93
N SER A 60 11.44 7.56 -14.31
CA SER A 60 11.40 8.70 -13.39
C SER A 60 9.98 8.97 -12.89
N LEU A 61 8.98 8.89 -13.78
CA LEU A 61 7.57 9.13 -13.47
C LEU A 61 6.97 8.01 -12.64
N VAL A 62 7.30 6.75 -12.95
CA VAL A 62 6.86 5.59 -12.17
C VAL A 62 7.42 5.66 -10.75
N ARG A 63 8.72 5.99 -10.60
CA ARG A 63 9.33 6.13 -9.28
C ARG A 63 8.72 7.26 -8.47
N ALA A 64 8.57 8.44 -9.07
CA ALA A 64 7.95 9.58 -8.41
C ALA A 64 6.48 9.29 -8.03
N GLY A 65 5.73 8.63 -8.91
CA GLY A 65 4.36 8.20 -8.66
C GLY A 65 4.26 7.19 -7.52
N GLY A 66 5.18 6.21 -7.49
CA GLY A 66 5.26 5.22 -6.42
C GLY A 66 5.56 5.85 -5.06
N GLU A 67 6.57 6.73 -5.00
CA GLU A 67 6.90 7.48 -3.78
C GLU A 67 5.73 8.36 -3.32
N ARG A 68 5.01 8.99 -4.27
CA ARG A 68 3.81 9.77 -3.97
C ARG A 68 2.72 8.90 -3.34
N VAL A 69 2.45 7.73 -3.90
CA VAL A 69 1.45 6.78 -3.38
C VAL A 69 1.82 6.33 -1.97
N GLU A 70 3.08 5.96 -1.75
CA GLU A 70 3.57 5.58 -0.43
C GLU A 70 3.45 6.73 0.58
N TRP A 71 3.82 7.95 0.18
CA TRP A 71 3.76 9.14 1.03
C TRP A 71 2.32 9.50 1.42
N MET A 72 1.36 9.36 0.51
CA MET A 72 -0.04 9.65 0.83
C MET A 72 -0.64 8.65 1.82
N ALA A 73 -0.10 7.43 1.89
CA ALA A 73 -0.49 6.39 2.86
C ALA A 73 -2.03 6.21 3.03
N LEU A 74 -2.77 6.40 1.92
CA LEU A 74 -4.24 6.43 1.94
C LEU A 74 -4.82 5.08 2.36
N ARG A 75 -6.01 5.15 2.96
CA ARG A 75 -6.81 3.97 3.33
C ARG A 75 -8.23 4.17 2.81
N PRO A 76 -8.65 3.46 1.74
CA PRO A 76 -7.91 2.42 1.01
C PRO A 76 -6.70 2.93 0.20
N SER A 77 -5.78 2.03 -0.17
CA SER A 77 -4.55 2.38 -0.89
C SER A 77 -4.83 3.00 -2.26
N CYS A 78 -4.02 4.00 -2.64
CA CYS A 78 -4.09 4.61 -3.97
C CYS A 78 -3.45 3.68 -5.00
N ARG A 79 -4.09 3.48 -6.14
CA ARG A 79 -3.55 2.66 -7.23
C ARG A 79 -2.64 3.50 -8.12
N LEU A 80 -1.47 3.00 -8.48
CA LEU A 80 -0.58 3.67 -9.44
C LEU A 80 -0.83 3.07 -10.83
N VAL A 81 -1.34 3.87 -11.76
CA VAL A 81 -1.64 3.40 -13.12
C VAL A 81 -0.68 4.08 -14.10
N CYS A 82 0.14 3.29 -14.79
CA CYS A 82 0.97 3.80 -15.87
C CYS A 82 0.30 3.53 -17.22
N LEU A 83 0.12 4.59 -18.00
CA LEU A 83 -0.34 4.48 -19.39
C LEU A 83 0.83 4.09 -20.27
N ASP A 84 0.74 2.90 -20.86
CA ASP A 84 1.74 2.36 -21.76
C ASP A 84 1.48 2.79 -23.20
N ASP A 85 2.48 3.38 -23.83
CA ASP A 85 2.46 3.81 -25.23
C ASP A 85 2.68 2.66 -26.21
N GLY A 86 2.96 1.45 -25.71
CA GLY A 86 3.23 0.26 -26.50
C GLY A 86 4.68 0.18 -26.98
N ASN A 87 5.57 1.03 -26.46
CA ASN A 87 7.00 0.95 -26.74
C ASN A 87 7.62 -0.22 -25.94
N PRO A 88 8.39 -1.11 -26.59
CA PRO A 88 9.01 -2.26 -25.92
C PRO A 88 9.96 -1.89 -24.78
N GLU A 89 10.69 -0.77 -24.87
CA GLU A 89 11.54 -0.30 -23.75
C GLU A 89 10.71 0.16 -22.55
N THR A 90 9.59 0.86 -22.80
CA THR A 90 8.65 1.25 -21.74
C THR A 90 8.10 0.01 -21.04
N GLU A 91 7.75 -1.03 -21.81
CA GLU A 91 7.28 -2.32 -21.28
C GLU A 91 8.32 -3.00 -20.39
N GLU A 92 9.58 -3.07 -20.83
CA GLU A 92 10.67 -3.64 -20.02
C GLU A 92 10.89 -2.86 -18.71
N ILE A 93 10.86 -1.53 -18.77
CA ILE A 93 10.96 -0.66 -17.59
C ILE A 93 9.82 -0.95 -16.62
N LEU A 94 8.58 -1.04 -17.10
CA LEU A 94 7.41 -1.30 -16.27
C LEU A 94 7.44 -2.69 -15.65
N GLU A 95 7.86 -3.71 -16.41
CA GLU A 95 8.01 -5.08 -15.90
C GLU A 95 9.05 -5.12 -14.77
N ARG A 96 10.22 -4.50 -14.97
CA ARG A 96 11.26 -4.38 -13.95
C ARG A 96 10.77 -3.65 -12.69
N LEU A 97 10.00 -2.58 -12.85
CA LEU A 97 9.51 -1.77 -11.74
C LEU A 97 8.30 -2.38 -11.02
N SER A 98 7.53 -3.27 -11.66
CA SER A 98 6.39 -3.96 -11.06
C SER A 98 6.76 -4.80 -9.83
N ALA A 99 8.00 -5.31 -9.79
CA ALA A 99 8.52 -6.04 -8.63
C ALA A 99 8.68 -5.15 -7.39
N ARG A 100 9.00 -3.86 -7.59
CA ARG A 100 9.20 -2.88 -6.53
C ARG A 100 7.91 -2.18 -6.14
N TYR A 101 7.11 -1.76 -7.13
CA TYR A 101 5.86 -1.04 -6.93
C TYR A 101 4.69 -1.99 -7.12
N ARG A 102 4.29 -2.67 -6.05
CA ARG A 102 3.25 -3.71 -6.09
C ARG A 102 1.89 -3.21 -6.61
N ASP A 103 1.60 -1.93 -6.40
CA ASP A 103 0.34 -1.29 -6.80
C ASP A 103 0.42 -0.63 -8.20
N LEU A 104 1.47 -0.94 -8.98
CA LEU A 104 1.65 -0.48 -10.36
C LEU A 104 0.81 -1.33 -11.33
N GLU A 105 -0.19 -0.70 -11.93
CA GLU A 105 -0.99 -1.26 -13.02
C GLU A 105 -0.51 -0.68 -14.36
N ARG A 106 -0.13 -1.55 -15.30
CA ARG A 106 0.11 -1.18 -16.70
C ARG A 106 -1.22 -1.18 -17.45
N LYS A 107 -1.54 -0.08 -18.12
CA LYS A 107 -2.79 0.07 -18.88
C LYS A 107 -2.56 0.78 -20.20
N LYS A 108 -3.30 0.40 -21.23
CA LYS A 108 -3.30 1.18 -22.47
C LYS A 108 -4.11 2.47 -22.30
N PRO A 109 -3.78 3.56 -23.02
CA PRO A 109 -4.56 4.79 -23.01
C PRO A 109 -6.05 4.56 -23.32
N GLU A 110 -6.34 3.58 -24.18
CA GLU A 110 -7.70 3.17 -24.57
C GLU A 110 -8.53 2.58 -23.43
N GLU A 111 -7.89 2.03 -22.40
CA GLU A 111 -8.56 1.44 -21.23
C GLU A 111 -8.93 2.51 -20.18
N LEU A 112 -8.34 3.71 -20.26
CA LEU A 112 -8.52 4.79 -19.28
C LEU A 112 -9.99 5.19 -19.10
N PRO A 113 -10.81 5.39 -20.15
CA PRO A 113 -12.22 5.73 -19.99
C PRO A 113 -13.00 4.69 -19.18
N GLY A 114 -12.71 3.40 -19.39
CA GLY A 114 -13.34 2.31 -18.64
C GLY A 114 -12.96 2.33 -17.15
N LEU A 115 -11.70 2.63 -16.85
CA LEU A 115 -11.22 2.78 -15.47
C LEU A 115 -11.90 3.96 -14.75
N LEU A 116 -12.02 5.10 -15.43
CA LEU A 116 -12.66 6.30 -14.89
C LEU A 116 -14.17 6.10 -14.70
N ALA A 117 -14.85 5.42 -15.62
CA ALA A 117 -16.26 5.08 -15.49
C ALA A 117 -16.53 4.21 -14.24
N GLY A 118 -15.65 3.25 -13.97
CA GLY A 118 -15.71 2.41 -12.76
C GLY A 118 -15.54 3.17 -11.44
N LEU A 119 -14.86 4.33 -11.47
CA LEU A 119 -14.75 5.22 -10.31
C LEU A 119 -15.99 6.12 -10.16
N SER A 120 -16.54 6.64 -11.25
CA SER A 120 -17.70 7.54 -11.22
C SER A 120 -18.98 6.85 -10.74
N GLY A 121 -19.18 5.58 -11.09
CA GLY A 121 -20.36 4.78 -10.70
C GLY A 121 -20.38 4.34 -9.23
N LYS A 122 -19.32 4.62 -8.46
CA LYS A 122 -19.16 4.23 -7.04
C LYS A 122 -19.32 5.39 -6.06
N ARG A 123 -19.80 6.56 -6.51
CA ARG A 123 -20.17 7.67 -5.62
C ARG A 123 -21.39 7.26 -4.78
N VAL A 124 -21.14 6.93 -3.52
CA VAL A 124 -22.13 6.92 -2.43
C VAL A 124 -22.27 8.34 -1.91
#